data_AF-A0A838LTA3-F1
#
_entry.id   AF-A0A838LTA3-F1
#
_cell.length_a   1.000
_cell.length_b   1.000
_cell.length_c   1.000
_cell.angle_alpha   90.00
_cell.angle_beta   90.00
_cell.angle_gamma   90.00
#
_symmetry.space_group_name_H-M   'P 1'
#
loop_
_entity.id
_entity.type
_entity.pdbx_description
1 polymer ?
#
loop_
_entity_poly.entity_id
_entity_poly.type
_entity_poly.pdbx_seq_one_letter_code
_entity_poly.pdbx_strand_id
1 'polypeptide(L)'
;MKSNNCSPKLLPWLANKAGISLQRGEALWLDAQHHAALVTGATDTPAYWEAAMDRLFELVAAECLQADVDSFGWRRWTRFNQSFWQAPVAVYDAFALNNTRGWRTLRPTQLGQ
;
A
#
# COMPACT_ATOMS: atom_id res chain seq x y z
N MET A 1 -34.73 4.74 -1.60
CA MET A 1 -34.20 5.24 -2.89
C MET A 1 -32.75 4.77 -2.99
N LYS A 2 -32.41 3.92 -3.96
CA LYS A 2 -31.01 3.58 -4.25
C LYS A 2 -30.44 4.76 -5.02
N SER A 3 -29.65 5.61 -4.38
CA SER A 3 -28.83 6.58 -5.10
C SER A 3 -27.90 5.76 -5.98
N ASN A 4 -28.03 5.91 -7.31
CA ASN A 4 -27.08 5.36 -8.28
C ASN A 4 -25.75 6.12 -8.12
N ASN A 5 -25.09 5.91 -7.00
CA ASN A 5 -23.76 6.41 -6.73
C ASN A 5 -22.85 5.58 -7.65
N CYS A 6 -22.34 6.21 -8.70
CA CYS A 6 -21.28 5.61 -9.50
C CYS A 6 -20.02 5.62 -8.63
N SER A 7 -19.96 4.69 -7.66
CA SER A 7 -18.75 4.46 -6.90
C SER A 7 -17.65 4.07 -7.89
N PRO A 8 -16.47 4.69 -7.83
CA PRO A 8 -15.42 4.39 -8.78
C PRO A 8 -15.09 2.91 -8.70
N LYS A 9 -14.88 2.26 -9.85
CA LYS A 9 -14.51 0.83 -9.90
C LYS A 9 -13.25 0.50 -9.08
N LEU A 10 -12.43 1.52 -8.80
CA LEU A 10 -11.24 1.45 -7.97
C LEU A 10 -11.56 1.34 -6.46
N LEU A 11 -12.76 1.71 -6.03
CA LEU A 11 -13.13 1.82 -4.61
C LEU A 11 -12.99 0.51 -3.83
N PRO A 12 -13.40 -0.67 -4.35
CA PRO A 12 -13.18 -1.93 -3.64
C PRO A 12 -11.69 -2.24 -3.43
N TRP A 13 -10.85 -1.96 -4.44
CA TRP A 13 -9.41 -2.13 -4.33
C TRP A 13 -8.81 -1.15 -3.33
N LEU A 14 -9.25 0.12 -3.35
CA LEU A 14 -8.79 1.16 -2.44
C LEU A 14 -9.17 0.85 -0.99
N ALA A 15 -10.41 0.41 -0.76
CA ALA A 15 -10.90 0.01 0.56
C ALA A 15 -10.08 -1.16 1.14
N ASN A 16 -9.82 -2.18 0.32
CA ASN A 16 -8.97 -3.31 0.72
C ASN A 16 -7.54 -2.85 1.04
N LYS A 17 -6.95 -2.00 0.19
CA LYS A 17 -5.60 -1.46 0.39
C LYS A 17 -5.47 -0.64 1.69
N ALA A 18 -6.51 0.11 2.03
CA ALA A 18 -6.58 0.91 3.26
C ALA A 18 -6.97 0.08 4.50
N GLY A 19 -7.44 -1.15 4.33
CA GLY A 19 -7.91 -1.99 5.42
C GLY A 19 -9.24 -1.52 6.03
N ILE A 20 -10.04 -0.78 5.27
CA ILE A 20 -11.38 -0.29 5.67
C ILE A 20 -12.46 -1.17 5.05
N SER A 21 -13.63 -1.25 5.68
CA SER A 21 -14.76 -1.99 5.12
C SER A 21 -15.30 -1.29 3.86
N LEU A 22 -15.86 -2.06 2.92
CA LEU A 22 -16.43 -1.51 1.68
C LEU A 22 -17.51 -0.47 1.98
N GLN A 23 -18.39 -0.75 2.94
CA GLN A 23 -19.44 0.15 3.39
C GLN A 23 -18.88 1.49 3.90
N ARG A 24 -17.74 1.44 4.63
CA ARG A 24 -17.07 2.66 5.09
C ARG A 24 -16.49 3.44 3.92
N GLY A 25 -15.86 2.76 2.95
CA GLY A 25 -15.37 3.38 1.73
C GLY A 25 -16.48 4.07 0.92
N GLU A 26 -17.66 3.47 0.82
CA GLU A 26 -18.82 4.08 0.17
C GLU A 26 -19.31 5.33 0.91
N ALA A 27 -19.31 5.33 2.24
CA ALA A 27 -19.67 6.50 3.04
C ALA A 27 -18.67 7.66 2.83
N LEU A 28 -17.38 7.37 2.79
CA LEU A 28 -16.34 8.37 2.49
C LEU A 28 -16.47 8.91 1.06
N TRP A 29 -16.89 8.07 0.11
CA TRP A 29 -17.15 8.51 -1.26
C TRP A 29 -18.32 9.47 -1.37
N LEU A 30 -19.38 9.24 -0.59
CA LEU A 30 -20.49 10.19 -0.50
C LEU A 30 -20.02 11.54 0.06
N ASP A 31 -19.24 11.54 1.14
CA ASP A 31 -18.70 12.76 1.73
C ASP A 31 -17.78 13.52 0.76
N ALA A 32 -16.92 12.79 0.04
CA ALA A 32 -16.05 13.36 -0.98
C ALA A 32 -16.82 14.01 -2.15
N GLN A 33 -17.91 13.38 -2.60
CA GLN A 33 -18.80 13.95 -3.63
C GLN A 33 -19.51 15.21 -3.13
N HIS A 34 -19.99 15.21 -1.89
CA HIS A 34 -20.60 16.40 -1.29
C HIS A 34 -19.60 17.54 -1.18
N HIS A 35 -18.37 17.26 -0.75
CA HIS A 35 -17.29 18.25 -0.70
C HIS A 35 -16.97 18.82 -2.09
N ALA A 36 -16.83 17.96 -3.10
CA ALA A 36 -16.58 18.39 -4.47
C ALA A 36 -17.72 19.25 -5.03
N ALA A 37 -18.98 18.92 -4.71
CA ALA A 37 -20.14 19.71 -5.12
C ALA A 37 -20.10 21.12 -4.52
N LEU A 38 -19.67 21.24 -3.26
CA LEU A 38 -19.51 22.54 -2.59
C LEU A 38 -18.35 23.36 -3.18
N VAL A 39 -17.23 22.71 -3.52
CA VAL A 39 -16.04 23.39 -4.05
C VAL A 39 -16.23 23.85 -5.49
N THR A 40 -16.75 22.99 -6.36
CA THR A 40 -16.86 23.28 -7.80
C THR A 40 -18.14 24.03 -8.15
N GLY A 41 -19.20 23.91 -7.34
CA GLY A 41 -20.51 24.53 -7.59
C GLY A 41 -21.27 23.95 -8.80
N ALA A 42 -20.64 23.04 -9.56
CA ALA A 42 -21.21 22.32 -10.69
C ALA A 42 -20.97 20.82 -10.52
N THR A 43 -22.01 20.03 -10.79
CA THR A 43 -21.95 18.57 -10.76
C THR A 43 -21.57 18.04 -12.14
N ASP A 44 -20.82 16.93 -12.18
CA ASP A 44 -20.45 16.22 -13.42
C ASP A 44 -19.46 16.94 -14.36
N THR A 45 -18.60 17.79 -13.79
CA THR A 45 -17.44 18.35 -14.51
C THR A 45 -16.17 17.55 -14.24
N PRO A 46 -15.17 17.55 -15.12
CA PRO A 46 -13.88 16.91 -14.86
C PRO A 46 -13.23 17.41 -13.56
N ALA A 47 -13.31 18.71 -13.29
CA ALA A 47 -12.81 19.33 -12.06
C ALA A 47 -13.54 18.85 -10.80
N TYR A 48 -14.84 18.58 -10.89
CA TYR A 48 -15.62 17.98 -9.81
C TYR A 48 -15.12 16.56 -9.48
N TRP A 49 -14.91 15.74 -10.51
CA TRP A 49 -14.44 14.36 -10.31
C TRP A 49 -13.00 14.31 -9.77
N GLU A 50 -12.14 15.24 -10.20
CA GLU A 50 -10.80 15.41 -9.64
C GLU A 50 -10.85 15.79 -8.16
N ALA A 51 -11.61 16.84 -7.81
CA ALA A 51 -11.77 17.29 -6.42
C ALA A 51 -12.38 16.20 -5.51
N ALA A 52 -13.31 15.39 -6.04
CA ALA A 52 -13.89 14.27 -5.31
C ALA A 52 -12.86 13.15 -5.06
N MET A 53 -12.02 12.84 -6.05
CA MET A 53 -10.95 11.85 -5.91
C MET A 53 -9.87 12.30 -4.91
N ASP A 54 -9.44 13.55 -4.99
CA ASP A 54 -8.46 14.12 -4.05
C ASP A 54 -8.99 14.06 -2.61
N ARG A 55 -10.25 14.47 -2.42
CA ARG A 55 -10.89 14.42 -1.10
C ARG A 55 -11.04 12.98 -0.59
N LEU A 56 -11.37 12.03 -1.47
CA LEU A 56 -11.45 10.62 -1.10
C LEU A 56 -10.09 10.10 -0.61
N PHE A 57 -8.99 10.42 -1.30
CA PHE A 57 -7.66 9.99 -0.87
C PHE A 57 -7.25 10.59 0.46
N GLU A 58 -7.58 11.86 0.70
CA GLU A 58 -7.33 12.53 1.98
C GLU A 58 -8.09 11.84 3.13
N LEU A 59 -9.39 11.57 2.93
CA LEU A 59 -10.23 10.89 3.93
C LEU A 59 -9.74 9.46 4.22
N VAL A 60 -9.35 8.71 3.19
CA VAL A 60 -8.82 7.36 3.36
C VAL A 60 -7.48 7.37 4.08
N ALA A 61 -6.61 8.36 3.81
CA ALA A 61 -5.35 8.53 4.52
C ALA A 61 -5.59 8.87 6.00
N ALA A 62 -6.54 9.74 6.29
CA ALA A 62 -6.92 10.09 7.66
C ALA A 62 -7.45 8.88 8.44
N GLU A 63 -8.33 8.06 7.82
CA GLU A 63 -8.85 6.85 8.44
C GLU A 63 -7.74 5.81 8.69
N CYS A 64 -6.78 5.67 7.75
CA CYS A 64 -5.60 4.81 7.95
C CYS A 64 -4.78 5.26 9.15
N LEU A 65 -4.52 6.56 9.28
CA LEU A 65 -3.78 7.13 10.40
C LEU A 65 -4.52 6.90 11.73
N GLN A 66 -5.84 7.06 11.74
CA GLN A 66 -6.64 6.78 12.93
C GLN A 66 -6.56 5.31 13.34
N ALA A 67 -6.71 4.38 12.38
CA ALA A 67 -6.58 2.95 12.65
C ALA A 67 -5.16 2.55 13.14
N ASP A 68 -4.12 3.28 12.70
CA ASP A 68 -2.75 3.11 13.18
C ASP A 68 -2.59 3.59 14.63
N VAL A 69 -3.18 4.74 14.98
CA VAL A 69 -3.21 5.28 16.35
C VAL A 69 -3.96 4.33 17.29
N ASP A 70 -5.12 3.83 16.86
CA ASP A 70 -5.92 2.86 17.62
C ASP A 70 -5.18 1.53 17.81
N SER A 71 -4.29 1.17 16.87
CA SER A 71 -3.40 0.01 16.98
C SER A 71 -2.14 0.27 17.82
N PHE A 72 -2.03 1.43 18.47
CA PHE A 72 -0.84 1.84 19.23
C PHE A 72 0.47 1.75 18.42
N GLY A 73 0.40 1.96 17.09
CA GLY A 73 1.56 1.85 16.20
C GLY A 73 2.02 0.41 15.88
N TRP A 74 1.31 -0.62 16.35
CA TRP A 74 1.68 -2.02 16.11
C TRP A 74 1.68 -2.39 14.63
N ARG A 75 0.78 -1.84 13.80
CA ARG A 75 0.76 -2.09 12.34
C ARG A 75 2.03 -1.59 11.64
N ARG A 76 2.60 -0.48 12.11
CA ARG A 76 3.85 0.05 11.58
C ARG A 76 5.05 -0.76 12.07
N TRP A 77 5.02 -1.18 13.33
CA TRP A 77 6.03 -2.09 13.89
C TRP A 77 6.06 -3.43 13.14
N THR A 78 4.92 -4.05 12.85
CA THR A 78 4.87 -5.33 12.11
C THR A 78 5.39 -5.21 10.67
N ARG A 79 5.09 -4.11 9.95
CA ARG A 79 5.67 -3.84 8.62
C ARG A 79 7.19 -3.69 8.67
N PHE A 80 7.72 -3.01 9.69
CA PHE A 80 9.17 -2.91 9.90
C PHE A 80 9.80 -4.25 10.26
N ASN A 81 9.10 -5.07 11.05
CA ASN A 81 9.62 -6.35 11.53
C ASN A 81 9.81 -7.37 10.38
N GLN A 82 9.03 -7.28 9.30
CA GLN A 82 9.17 -8.18 8.14
C GLN A 82 10.58 -8.13 7.53
N SER A 83 11.18 -6.94 7.41
CA SER A 83 12.52 -6.79 6.84
C SER A 83 13.61 -7.26 7.81
N PHE A 84 13.39 -7.07 9.11
CA PHE A 84 14.34 -7.46 10.16
C PHE A 84 14.58 -8.97 10.20
N TRP A 85 13.54 -9.78 9.99
CA TRP A 85 13.67 -11.25 9.95
C TRP A 85 14.22 -11.82 8.65
N GLN A 86 14.33 -11.02 7.58
CA GLN A 86 14.90 -11.44 6.30
C GLN A 86 16.41 -11.19 6.20
N ALA A 87 16.96 -10.28 7.02
CA ALA A 87 18.39 -9.98 7.05
C ALA A 87 19.27 -11.22 7.33
N PRO A 88 18.93 -12.14 8.27
CA PRO A 88 19.74 -13.33 8.50
C PRO A 88 19.84 -14.25 7.28
N VAL A 89 18.75 -14.40 6.53
CA VAL A 89 18.70 -15.25 5.32
C VAL A 89 19.56 -14.66 4.21
N ALA A 90 19.44 -13.34 3.97
CA ALA A 90 20.24 -12.65 2.96
C ALA A 90 21.75 -12.69 3.26
N VAL A 91 22.14 -12.60 4.53
CA VAL A 91 23.54 -12.74 4.96
C VAL A 91 24.04 -14.18 4.72
N TYR A 92 23.24 -15.19 5.03
CA TYR A 92 23.57 -16.59 4.75
C TYR A 92 23.76 -16.86 3.25
N ASP A 93 22.87 -16.36 2.41
CA ASP A 93 22.98 -16.52 0.94
C ASP A 93 24.23 -15.82 0.39
N ALA A 94 24.53 -14.60 0.86
CA ALA A 94 25.74 -13.89 0.48
C ALA A 94 27.03 -14.65 0.88
N PHE A 95 27.04 -15.24 2.08
CA PHE A 95 28.16 -16.05 2.57
C PHE A 95 28.30 -17.35 1.78
N ALA A 96 27.21 -18.04 1.48
CA ALA A 96 27.20 -19.26 0.67
C ALA A 96 27.70 -19.00 -0.76
N LEU A 97 27.28 -17.89 -1.37
CA LEU A 97 27.75 -17.45 -2.68
C LEU A 97 29.26 -17.11 -2.68
N ASN A 98 29.77 -16.50 -1.61
CA ASN A 98 31.19 -16.20 -1.51
C ASN A 98 32.04 -17.47 -1.38
N ASN A 99 31.56 -18.46 -0.61
CA ASN A 99 32.21 -19.77 -0.52
C ASN A 99 32.27 -20.45 -1.89
N THR A 100 31.16 -20.54 -2.62
CA THR A 100 31.15 -21.21 -3.95
C THR A 100 32.08 -20.54 -4.98
N ARG A 101 32.32 -19.22 -4.87
CA ARG A 101 33.31 -18.51 -5.71
C ARG A 101 34.75 -18.85 -5.31
N GLY A 102 35.07 -18.90 -4.01
CA GLY A 102 36.39 -19.30 -3.50
C GLY A 102 36.79 -20.73 -3.88
N TRP A 103 35.82 -21.66 -3.92
CA TRP A 103 36.06 -23.04 -4.36
C TRP A 103 36.33 -23.16 -5.87
N ARG A 104 35.87 -22.20 -6.70
CA ARG A 104 36.21 -22.18 -8.15
C ARG A 104 37.63 -21.70 -8.42
N THR A 105 38.15 -20.79 -7.59
CA THR A 105 39.54 -20.30 -7.68
C THR A 105 40.57 -21.30 -7.14
N LEU A 106 40.15 -22.24 -6.31
CA LEU A 106 41.00 -23.30 -5.74
C LEU A 106 40.92 -24.63 -6.48
N ARG A 107 40.51 -24.67 -7.76
CA ARG A 107 40.72 -25.89 -8.55
C ARG A 107 42.22 -26.08 -8.73
N PRO A 108 42.84 -27.15 -8.21
CA PRO A 108 44.22 -27.45 -8.54
C PRO A 108 44.28 -27.67 -10.04
N THR A 109 45.09 -26.88 -10.74
CA THR A 109 45.53 -27.20 -12.10
C THR A 109 46.01 -28.64 -12.09
N GLN A 110 45.36 -29.51 -12.87
CA GLN A 110 45.80 -30.88 -13.08
C GLN A 110 47.26 -30.83 -13.55
N LEU A 111 48.18 -31.13 -12.64
CA LEU A 111 49.57 -31.39 -12.94
C LEU A 111 49.63 -32.79 -13.57
N GLY A 112 49.77 -32.84 -14.89
CA GLY A 112 49.98 -34.09 -15.60
C GLY A 112 49.93 -33.92 -17.11
N GLN A 113 51.09 -33.64 -17.70
CA GLN A 113 51.73 -34.34 -18.83
C GLN A 113 52.99 -33.56 -19.22
#